data_AF-A0A2Y9JTG4-F1
#
_entry.id   AF-A0A2Y9JTG4-F1
#
_cell.length_a   1.000
_cell.length_b   1.000
_cell.length_c   1.000
_cell.angle_alpha   90.00
_cell.angle_beta   90.00
_cell.angle_gamma   90.00
#
_symmetry.space_group_name_H-M   'P 1'
#
loop_
_entity.id
_entity.type
_entity.pdbx_description
1 polymer ?
#
loop_
_entity_poly.entity_id
_entity_poly.type
_entity_poly.pdbx_seq_one_letter_code
_entity_poly.pdbx_strand_id
1 'polypeptide(L)'
;MRTSAAGFLLGSLVLAFGLPLVVTSPKTLAIPKKLQQAVGRVIVNATTCTVTCGLGYKEETVCEVGPDGVRRKCVSQRLECLMNWVCGMLHFTVHRGKAFELSCLSSDILQVGKEAFRFTWRLARGIISTDDEIFKPFRANSHLVKFESIQEYDSGTYRCDVQLLRNLKFVKRLYFGLRVLPPHLVNLNFHQFLTENQKLVDQGLEVNLDNSSKPQHPPWEKKVAIALGVGIASGVVGGVLLVVALGSGLRLMDGSDGLESFKAFLWKGWLSRNPDQFRKPG
;
A
#
# COMPACT_ATOMS: atom_id res chain seq x y z
N MET A 1 -55.35 -67.86 -3.34
CA MET A 1 -54.25 -66.89 -3.12
C MET A 1 -53.76 -66.44 -4.49
N ARG A 2 -53.67 -65.17 -4.92
CA ARG A 2 -53.90 -63.84 -4.36
C ARG A 2 -54.29 -62.96 -5.56
N THR A 3 -55.57 -62.68 -5.75
CA THR A 3 -56.08 -61.58 -6.58
C THR A 3 -55.93 -60.29 -5.77
N SER A 4 -54.71 -59.72 -5.74
CA SER A 4 -54.42 -58.57 -4.87
C SER A 4 -53.25 -57.75 -5.42
N ALA A 5 -53.39 -57.24 -6.64
CA ALA A 5 -52.41 -56.29 -7.19
C ALA A 5 -53.08 -55.17 -8.00
N ALA A 6 -54.18 -55.44 -8.71
CA ALA A 6 -54.84 -54.44 -9.54
C ALA A 6 -55.67 -53.40 -8.77
N GLY A 7 -56.27 -53.78 -7.63
CA GLY A 7 -57.11 -52.87 -6.83
C GLY A 7 -56.32 -51.82 -6.05
N PHE A 8 -55.08 -52.12 -5.68
CA PHE A 8 -54.23 -51.20 -4.91
C PHE A 8 -53.62 -50.07 -5.76
N LEU A 9 -53.39 -50.32 -7.06
CA LEU A 9 -52.82 -49.31 -7.96
C LEU A 9 -53.85 -48.30 -8.45
N LEU A 10 -55.13 -48.68 -8.60
CA LEU A 10 -56.20 -47.71 -8.92
C LEU A 10 -56.64 -46.87 -7.71
N GLY A 11 -56.63 -47.43 -6.49
CA GLY A 11 -56.94 -46.68 -5.28
C GLY A 11 -55.90 -45.61 -4.95
N SER A 12 -54.63 -45.86 -5.29
CA SER A 12 -53.55 -44.90 -5.06
C SER A 12 -53.50 -43.75 -6.08
N LEU A 13 -54.04 -43.94 -7.29
CA LEU A 13 -54.15 -42.86 -8.27
C LEU A 13 -55.29 -41.88 -7.90
N VAL A 14 -56.40 -42.37 -7.34
CA VAL A 14 -57.53 -41.50 -6.94
C VAL A 14 -57.19 -40.64 -5.72
N LEU A 15 -56.33 -41.13 -4.80
CA LEU A 15 -55.81 -40.34 -3.69
C LEU A 15 -54.75 -39.29 -4.10
N ALA A 16 -54.11 -39.44 -5.26
CA ALA A 16 -53.20 -38.43 -5.81
C ALA A 16 -53.94 -37.25 -6.48
N PHE A 17 -55.18 -37.48 -6.95
CA PHE A 17 -56.05 -36.43 -7.52
C PHE A 17 -57.08 -35.86 -6.53
N GLY A 18 -57.15 -36.40 -5.31
CA GLY A 18 -58.01 -35.92 -4.21
C GLY A 18 -57.33 -34.91 -3.28
N LEU A 19 -56.13 -34.42 -3.61
CA LEU A 19 -55.60 -33.21 -2.98
C LEU A 19 -56.57 -32.08 -3.29
N PRO A 20 -57.14 -31.42 -2.27
CA PRO A 20 -58.08 -30.37 -2.54
C PRO A 20 -57.31 -29.31 -3.30
N LEU A 21 -57.79 -29.03 -4.51
CA LEU A 21 -57.63 -27.76 -5.21
C LEU A 21 -58.27 -26.64 -4.37
N VAL A 22 -57.94 -26.56 -3.08
CA VAL A 22 -58.09 -25.37 -2.25
C VAL A 22 -56.96 -24.46 -2.71
N VAL A 23 -57.23 -23.85 -3.86
CA VAL A 23 -57.11 -22.41 -4.04
C VAL A 23 -55.97 -21.84 -3.19
N THR A 24 -54.73 -22.08 -3.60
CA THR A 24 -53.73 -21.01 -3.52
C THR A 24 -54.03 -20.04 -4.67
N SER A 25 -55.25 -19.48 -4.70
CA SER A 25 -55.36 -18.10 -5.15
C SER A 25 -54.38 -17.37 -4.27
N PRO A 26 -53.40 -16.63 -4.81
CA PRO A 26 -52.66 -15.71 -3.97
C PRO A 26 -53.75 -14.82 -3.38
N LYS A 27 -54.06 -14.99 -2.09
CA LYS A 27 -54.74 -13.95 -1.35
C LYS A 27 -53.75 -12.81 -1.47
N THR A 28 -53.99 -11.93 -2.44
CA THR A 28 -53.37 -10.62 -2.51
C THR A 28 -53.47 -10.13 -1.09
N LEU A 29 -52.34 -10.10 -0.37
CA LEU A 29 -52.30 -9.68 1.01
C LEU A 29 -52.86 -8.27 0.99
N ALA A 30 -54.15 -8.13 1.31
CA ALA A 30 -54.86 -6.88 1.20
C ALA A 30 -54.30 -6.01 2.32
N ILE A 31 -53.24 -5.25 2.00
CA ILE A 31 -52.55 -4.39 2.94
C ILE A 31 -53.61 -3.49 3.56
N PRO A 32 -53.82 -3.54 4.89
CA PRO A 32 -54.85 -2.76 5.57
C PRO A 32 -54.79 -1.28 5.15
N LYS A 33 -55.94 -0.64 4.91
CA LYS A 33 -56.03 0.76 4.46
C LYS A 33 -55.23 1.74 5.33
N LYS A 34 -55.11 1.47 6.64
CA LYS A 34 -54.29 2.26 7.56
C LYS A 34 -52.78 2.17 7.27
N LEU A 35 -52.27 1.01 6.85
CA LEU A 35 -50.88 0.82 6.46
C LEU A 35 -50.58 1.43 5.08
N GLN A 36 -51.58 1.47 4.19
CA GLN A 36 -51.47 2.17 2.90
C GLN A 36 -51.39 3.70 3.03
N GLN A 37 -51.65 4.27 4.21
CA GLN A 37 -51.54 5.71 4.48
C GLN A 37 -50.41 6.05 5.45
N ALA A 38 -49.66 5.05 5.91
CA ALA A 38 -48.60 5.25 6.89
C ALA A 38 -47.38 5.93 6.26
N VAL A 39 -46.75 6.85 7.01
CA VAL A 39 -45.45 7.42 6.67
C VAL A 39 -44.38 6.63 7.43
N GLY A 40 -43.46 6.02 6.68
CA GLY A 40 -42.34 5.26 7.24
C GLY A 40 -41.03 6.04 7.17
N ARG A 41 -40.14 5.84 8.14
CA ARG A 41 -38.74 6.22 8.01
C ARG A 41 -37.96 5.08 7.41
N VAL A 42 -37.31 5.33 6.27
CA VAL A 42 -36.57 4.31 5.53
C VAL A 42 -35.16 4.81 5.20
N ILE A 43 -34.20 3.88 5.20
CA ILE A 43 -32.84 4.13 4.75
C ILE A 43 -32.88 4.12 3.23
N VAL A 44 -32.58 5.27 2.60
CA VAL A 44 -32.62 5.41 1.14
C VAL A 44 -31.24 5.25 0.50
N ASN A 45 -30.18 5.48 1.27
CA ASN A 45 -28.80 5.31 0.86
C ASN A 45 -27.94 4.96 2.08
N ALA A 46 -26.96 4.09 1.89
CA ALA A 46 -26.01 3.70 2.92
C ALA A 46 -24.66 3.38 2.27
N THR A 47 -23.58 3.95 2.81
CA THR A 47 -22.22 3.59 2.41
C THR A 47 -21.79 2.27 3.06
N THR A 48 -20.77 1.63 2.49
CA THR A 48 -20.11 0.50 3.13
C THR A 48 -19.36 0.94 4.38
N CYS A 49 -19.11 0.00 5.30
CA CYS A 49 -18.27 0.28 6.46
C CYS A 49 -16.85 0.70 6.02
N THR A 50 -16.25 1.69 6.68
CA THR A 50 -14.89 2.18 6.38
C THR A 50 -13.81 1.12 6.57
N VAL A 51 -14.09 0.10 7.37
CA VAL A 51 -13.18 -1.01 7.66
C VAL A 51 -13.73 -2.32 7.12
N THR A 52 -12.82 -3.22 6.73
CA THR A 52 -13.16 -4.60 6.35
C THR A 52 -13.26 -5.53 7.56
N CYS A 53 -12.62 -5.17 8.67
CA CYS A 53 -12.67 -5.88 9.94
C CYS A 53 -12.62 -4.88 11.12
N GLY A 54 -13.22 -5.28 12.24
CA GLY A 54 -13.29 -4.49 13.46
C GLY A 54 -14.32 -3.35 13.40
N LEU A 55 -14.13 -2.37 14.27
CA LEU A 55 -14.99 -1.19 14.38
C LEU A 55 -14.59 -0.11 13.37
N GLY A 56 -15.58 0.37 12.63
CA GLY A 56 -15.47 1.51 11.73
C GLY A 56 -16.77 2.28 11.65
N TYR A 57 -16.95 3.02 10.56
CA TYR A 57 -18.10 3.90 10.37
C TYR A 57 -18.75 3.70 9.01
N LYS A 58 -20.03 4.02 8.95
CA LYS A 58 -20.79 4.18 7.70
C LYS A 58 -21.66 5.41 7.78
N GLU A 59 -22.04 5.92 6.63
CA GLU A 59 -22.95 7.05 6.50
C GLU A 59 -24.25 6.55 5.88
N GLU A 60 -25.37 6.86 6.53
CA GLU A 60 -26.71 6.47 6.09
C GLU A 60 -27.60 7.69 5.98
N THR A 61 -28.38 7.76 4.90
CA THR A 61 -29.42 8.76 4.71
C THR A 61 -30.78 8.14 4.99
N VAL A 62 -31.48 8.68 5.99
CA VAL A 62 -32.82 8.25 6.38
C VAL A 62 -33.83 9.31 5.96
N CYS A 63 -34.87 8.93 5.23
CA CYS A 63 -35.95 9.82 4.81
C CYS A 63 -37.31 9.32 5.29
N GLU A 64 -38.25 10.24 5.50
CA GLU A 64 -39.67 9.94 5.64
C GLU A 64 -40.27 9.70 4.24
N VAL A 65 -40.86 8.53 4.03
CA VAL A 65 -41.50 8.14 2.77
C VAL A 65 -42.97 7.87 3.05
N GLY A 66 -43.82 8.63 2.35
CA GLY A 66 -45.27 8.48 2.39
C GLY A 66 -45.78 7.47 1.34
N PRO A 67 -47.09 7.28 1.25
CA PRO A 67 -47.71 6.35 0.31
C PRO A 67 -47.56 6.76 -1.16
N ASP A 68 -47.19 8.02 -1.41
CA ASP A 68 -46.84 8.56 -2.71
C ASP A 68 -45.41 8.23 -3.16
N GLY A 69 -44.62 7.56 -2.31
CA GLY A 69 -43.22 7.21 -2.59
C GLY A 69 -42.25 8.39 -2.57
N VAL A 70 -42.73 9.60 -2.27
CA VAL A 70 -41.90 10.81 -2.24
C VAL A 70 -41.10 10.86 -0.93
N ARG A 71 -39.79 11.05 -1.08
CA ARG A 71 -38.83 11.19 0.03
C ARG A 71 -38.91 12.60 0.61
N ARG A 72 -39.16 12.71 1.91
CA ARG A 72 -39.24 13.96 2.68
C ARG A 72 -38.34 13.89 3.90
N LYS A 73 -37.93 15.05 4.44
CA LYS A 73 -37.12 15.16 5.67
C LYS A 73 -35.95 14.16 5.72
N CYS A 74 -35.12 14.17 4.68
CA CYS A 74 -33.94 13.31 4.62
C CYS A 74 -32.85 13.84 5.54
N VAL A 75 -32.28 12.96 6.37
CA VAL A 75 -31.17 13.27 7.27
C VAL A 75 -30.06 12.26 7.02
N SER A 76 -28.87 12.76 6.69
CA SER A 76 -27.65 11.95 6.66
C SER A 76 -27.05 11.89 8.06
N GLN A 77 -26.72 10.69 8.49
CA GLN A 77 -26.13 10.44 9.80
C GLN A 77 -24.98 9.43 9.67
N ARG A 78 -23.95 9.64 10.49
CA ARG A 78 -22.83 8.71 10.61
C ARG A 78 -23.10 7.74 11.75
N LEU A 79 -22.96 6.46 11.47
CA LEU A 79 -23.20 5.38 12.42
C LEU A 79 -21.97 4.49 12.55
N GLU A 80 -21.76 3.94 13.74
CA GLU A 80 -20.76 2.90 13.98
C GLU A 80 -21.18 1.59 13.30
N CYS A 81 -20.21 0.91 12.68
CA CYS A 81 -20.37 -0.44 12.16
C CYS A 81 -19.28 -1.34 12.74
N LEU A 82 -19.68 -2.53 13.17
CA LEU A 82 -18.76 -3.58 13.63
C LEU A 82 -18.84 -4.73 12.63
N MET A 83 -17.76 -4.92 11.87
CA MET A 83 -17.60 -6.07 10.99
C MET A 83 -17.15 -7.29 11.82
N ASN A 84 -16.43 -8.23 11.21
CA ASN A 84 -15.78 -9.27 12.00
C ASN A 84 -14.74 -8.64 12.92
N TRP A 85 -14.90 -8.82 14.24
CA TRP A 85 -13.98 -8.28 15.23
C TRP A 85 -12.62 -8.99 15.20
N VAL A 86 -12.50 -10.19 14.61
CA VAL A 86 -11.22 -10.86 14.35
C VAL A 86 -10.69 -10.46 12.97
N CYS A 87 -9.58 -9.71 12.95
CA CYS A 87 -8.97 -9.16 11.74
C CYS A 87 -7.91 -10.06 11.08
N GLY A 88 -7.61 -11.22 11.66
CA GLY A 88 -6.57 -12.12 11.15
C GLY A 88 -5.15 -11.70 11.53
N MET A 89 -4.17 -12.16 10.74
CA MET A 89 -2.74 -12.02 11.02
C MET A 89 -2.03 -11.12 10.02
N LEU A 90 -1.16 -10.25 10.53
CA LEU A 90 -0.21 -9.45 9.76
C LEU A 90 1.20 -10.02 9.97
N HIS A 91 1.95 -10.25 8.90
CA HIS A 91 3.29 -10.80 8.96
C HIS A 91 4.36 -9.72 8.80
N PHE A 92 5.34 -9.73 9.68
CA PHE A 92 6.49 -8.83 9.63
C PHE A 92 7.77 -9.64 9.71
N THR A 93 8.73 -9.31 8.86
CA THR A 93 10.10 -9.84 8.93
C THR A 93 11.07 -8.68 9.06
N VAL A 94 11.85 -8.67 10.13
CA VAL A 94 12.71 -7.54 10.52
C VAL A 94 14.11 -8.05 10.82
N HIS A 95 15.13 -7.24 10.59
CA HIS A 95 16.49 -7.55 11.00
C HIS A 95 16.74 -7.22 12.47
N ARG A 96 17.52 -8.07 13.14
CA ARG A 96 18.02 -7.84 14.50
C ARG A 96 18.67 -6.46 14.63
N GLY A 97 18.44 -5.78 15.75
CA GLY A 97 19.06 -4.50 16.10
C GLY A 97 18.31 -3.27 15.60
N LYS A 98 17.24 -3.44 14.80
CA LYS A 98 16.41 -2.33 14.34
C LYS A 98 15.36 -1.94 15.37
N ALA A 99 15.04 -0.65 15.44
CA ALA A 99 13.84 -0.19 16.10
C ALA A 99 12.61 -0.65 15.32
N PHE A 100 11.56 -1.08 16.02
CA PHE A 100 10.34 -1.57 15.40
C PHE A 100 9.13 -1.33 16.31
N GLU A 101 7.95 -1.23 15.73
CA GLU A 101 6.72 -1.07 16.49
C GLU A 101 5.55 -1.85 15.90
N LEU A 102 4.69 -2.33 16.80
CA LEU A 102 3.41 -2.96 16.46
C LEU A 102 2.29 -2.07 16.98
N SER A 103 1.38 -1.66 16.11
CA SER A 103 0.25 -0.79 16.44
C SER A 103 -1.07 -1.48 16.16
N CYS A 104 -1.98 -1.49 17.13
CA CYS A 104 -3.34 -1.99 16.95
C CYS A 104 -4.35 -0.90 16.52
N LEU A 105 -3.93 0.38 16.58
CA LEU A 105 -4.76 1.49 16.13
C LEU A 105 -5.00 1.43 14.62
N SER A 106 -6.25 1.65 14.22
CA SER A 106 -6.61 2.08 12.87
C SER A 106 -7.00 3.56 12.87
N SER A 107 -6.97 4.18 11.71
CA SER A 107 -7.42 5.57 11.47
C SER A 107 -8.81 5.85 12.06
N ASP A 108 -9.72 4.87 12.00
CA ASP A 108 -11.08 5.01 12.51
C ASP A 108 -11.15 5.08 14.04
N ILE A 109 -10.26 4.38 14.74
CA ILE A 109 -10.16 4.38 16.21
C ILE A 109 -9.60 5.73 16.70
N LEU A 110 -8.70 6.34 15.94
CA LEU A 110 -8.14 7.66 16.27
C LEU A 110 -9.20 8.77 16.30
N GLN A 111 -10.27 8.64 15.49
CA GLN A 111 -11.33 9.66 15.43
C GLN A 111 -12.23 9.68 16.69
N VAL A 112 -12.33 8.55 17.41
CA VAL A 112 -13.14 8.43 18.64
C VAL A 112 -12.41 8.90 19.87
N GLY A 113 -11.07 8.91 19.81
CA GLY A 113 -10.21 9.04 20.96
C GLY A 113 -9.73 7.67 21.47
N LYS A 114 -8.43 7.57 21.73
CA LYS A 114 -7.80 6.34 22.21
C LYS A 114 -8.30 5.97 23.61
N GLU A 115 -8.77 6.97 24.35
CA GLU A 115 -9.29 6.87 25.70
C GLU A 115 -10.59 6.06 25.78
N ALA A 116 -11.32 5.90 24.67
CA ALA A 116 -12.53 5.08 24.65
C ALA A 116 -12.23 3.57 24.65
N PHE A 117 -10.96 3.17 24.52
CA PHE A 117 -10.56 1.79 24.31
C PHE A 117 -9.57 1.28 25.35
N ARG A 118 -9.66 -0.03 25.63
CA ARG A 118 -8.69 -0.81 26.37
C ARG A 118 -7.94 -1.72 25.41
N PHE A 119 -6.63 -1.73 25.56
CA PHE A 119 -5.72 -2.55 24.76
C PHE A 119 -5.10 -3.63 25.66
N THR A 120 -5.20 -4.88 25.23
CA THR A 120 -4.59 -6.02 25.93
C THR A 120 -3.68 -6.76 24.97
N TRP A 121 -2.46 -7.06 25.41
CA TRP A 121 -1.50 -7.79 24.60
C TRP A 121 -1.23 -9.19 25.15
N ARG A 122 -1.07 -10.13 24.23
CA ARG A 122 -0.58 -11.49 24.51
C ARG A 122 0.52 -11.87 23.53
N LEU A 123 1.39 -12.77 23.93
CA LEU A 123 2.52 -13.23 23.13
C LEU A 123 2.61 -14.76 23.14
N ALA A 124 2.68 -15.34 21.94
CA ALA A 124 3.13 -16.70 21.68
C ALA A 124 4.56 -16.62 21.13
N ARG A 125 5.56 -16.71 22.02
CA ARG A 125 6.96 -16.50 21.66
C ARG A 125 7.48 -17.65 20.78
N GLY A 126 8.21 -17.32 19.72
CA GLY A 126 8.82 -18.28 18.80
C GLY A 126 7.85 -19.01 17.86
N ILE A 127 6.54 -18.78 17.98
CA ILE A 127 5.52 -19.52 17.23
C ILE A 127 4.69 -18.54 16.39
N ILE A 128 4.41 -18.90 15.14
CA ILE A 128 3.49 -18.19 14.26
C ILE A 128 2.16 -18.96 14.23
N SER A 129 1.17 -18.50 14.99
CA SER A 129 -0.13 -19.16 15.09
C SER A 129 -1.22 -18.20 15.56
N THR A 130 -2.47 -18.50 15.20
CA THR A 130 -3.68 -17.83 15.71
C THR A 130 -4.40 -18.63 16.80
N ASP A 131 -3.85 -19.79 17.20
CA ASP A 131 -4.40 -20.61 18.26
C ASP A 131 -4.27 -19.92 19.61
N ASP A 132 -5.41 -19.61 20.25
CA ASP A 132 -5.49 -18.79 21.44
C ASP A 132 -4.88 -19.45 22.70
N GLU A 133 -4.70 -20.79 22.70
CA GLU A 133 -4.24 -21.56 23.87
C GLU A 133 -2.77 -21.33 24.21
N ILE A 134 -1.93 -21.04 23.21
CA ILE A 134 -0.48 -20.88 23.39
C ILE A 134 -0.08 -19.46 23.84
N PHE A 135 -1.03 -18.52 23.85
CA PHE A 135 -0.76 -17.11 24.13
C PHE A 135 -0.67 -16.83 25.63
N LYS A 136 0.45 -16.26 26.07
CA LYS A 136 0.65 -15.78 27.44
C LYS A 136 0.45 -14.27 27.53
N PRO A 137 -0.02 -13.72 28.67
CA PRO A 137 -0.11 -12.28 28.86
C PRO A 137 1.21 -11.58 28.56
N PHE A 138 1.17 -10.51 27.75
CA PHE A 138 2.34 -9.69 27.44
C PHE A 138 2.18 -8.32 28.09
N ARG A 139 3.21 -7.85 28.80
CA ARG A 139 3.17 -6.59 29.54
C ARG A 139 3.23 -5.40 28.59
N ALA A 140 2.08 -5.00 28.05
CA ALA A 140 1.87 -3.75 27.36
C ALA A 140 0.42 -3.30 27.57
N ASN A 141 0.25 -2.10 28.12
CA ASN A 141 -1.08 -1.48 28.34
C ASN A 141 -1.35 -0.33 27.35
N SER A 142 -0.47 -0.14 26.38
CA SER A 142 -0.62 0.83 25.31
C SER A 142 -1.23 0.17 24.08
N HIS A 143 -1.72 0.99 23.16
CA HIS A 143 -2.10 0.58 21.82
C HIS A 143 -0.90 0.16 20.95
N LEU A 144 0.31 0.28 21.49
CA LEU A 144 1.54 0.14 20.76
C LEU A 144 2.57 -0.65 21.57
N VAL A 145 3.27 -1.56 20.90
CA VAL A 145 4.45 -2.26 21.42
C VAL A 145 5.66 -1.73 20.69
N LYS A 146 6.59 -1.11 21.42
CA LYS A 146 7.82 -0.50 20.91
C LYS A 146 9.01 -1.37 21.25
N PHE A 147 9.84 -1.63 20.24
CA PHE A 147 11.15 -2.26 20.38
C PHE A 147 12.19 -1.20 20.02
N GLU A 148 13.03 -0.81 20.98
CA GLU A 148 14.14 0.10 20.71
C GLU A 148 15.21 -0.59 19.86
N SER A 149 15.46 -1.87 20.13
CA SER A 149 16.38 -2.72 19.38
C SER A 149 15.87 -4.16 19.40
N ILE A 150 15.25 -4.57 18.29
CA ILE A 150 14.57 -5.87 18.20
C ILE A 150 15.57 -7.03 18.19
N GLN A 151 15.29 -8.07 18.97
CA GLN A 151 16.14 -9.26 19.09
C GLN A 151 15.47 -10.50 18.47
N GLU A 152 16.27 -11.51 18.13
CA GLU A 152 15.76 -12.80 17.63
C GLU A 152 14.77 -13.43 18.62
N TYR A 153 15.02 -13.24 19.92
CA TYR A 153 14.14 -13.64 21.02
C TYR A 153 12.74 -13.02 20.96
N ASP A 154 12.60 -11.83 20.36
CA ASP A 154 11.30 -11.15 20.20
C ASP A 154 10.45 -11.73 19.07
N SER A 155 10.96 -12.72 18.35
CA SER A 155 10.17 -13.44 17.35
C SER A 155 8.99 -14.18 17.99
N GLY A 156 7.87 -14.25 17.27
CA GLY A 156 6.65 -14.93 17.70
C GLY A 156 5.39 -14.24 17.21
N THR A 157 4.25 -14.63 17.76
CA THR A 157 2.98 -13.97 17.47
C THR A 157 2.56 -13.07 18.62
N TYR A 158 2.37 -11.79 18.31
CA TYR A 158 1.75 -10.84 19.23
C TYR A 158 0.26 -10.74 18.90
N ARG A 159 -0.60 -10.90 19.89
CA ARG A 159 -2.04 -10.69 19.77
C ARG A 159 -2.39 -9.41 20.50
N CYS A 160 -3.09 -8.51 19.81
CA CYS A 160 -3.71 -7.35 20.42
C CYS A 160 -5.23 -7.48 20.40
N ASP A 161 -5.84 -7.40 21.58
CA ASP A 161 -7.27 -7.26 21.73
C ASP A 161 -7.64 -5.82 22.09
N VAL A 162 -8.60 -5.27 21.36
CA VAL A 162 -9.17 -3.94 21.58
C VAL A 162 -10.59 -4.10 22.08
N GLN A 163 -10.87 -3.51 23.23
CA GLN A 163 -12.19 -3.48 23.86
C GLN A 163 -12.67 -2.04 24.04
N LEU A 164 -13.97 -1.82 23.93
CA LEU A 164 -14.58 -0.55 24.35
C LEU A 164 -14.56 -0.46 25.88
N LEU A 165 -14.12 0.65 26.46
CA LEU A 165 -14.10 0.81 27.93
C LEU A 165 -15.51 0.82 28.54
N ARG A 166 -16.48 1.42 27.84
CA ARG A 166 -17.86 1.56 28.32
C ARG A 166 -18.53 0.22 28.66
N ASN A 167 -18.31 -0.81 27.85
CA ASN A 167 -19.04 -2.08 27.94
C ASN A 167 -18.15 -3.32 27.81
N LEU A 168 -16.82 -3.13 27.76
CA LEU A 168 -15.81 -4.18 27.62
C LEU A 168 -15.98 -5.09 26.39
N LYS A 169 -16.79 -4.67 25.40
CA LYS A 169 -17.04 -5.42 24.17
C LYS A 169 -15.78 -5.42 23.31
N PHE A 170 -15.36 -6.60 22.84
CA PHE A 170 -14.29 -6.71 21.84
C PHE A 170 -14.74 -6.08 20.52
N VAL A 171 -13.91 -5.19 20.01
CA VAL A 171 -14.13 -4.48 18.75
C VAL A 171 -13.08 -4.77 17.70
N LYS A 172 -11.92 -5.27 18.11
CA LYS A 172 -10.85 -5.66 17.19
C LYS A 172 -9.90 -6.64 17.87
N ARG A 173 -9.52 -7.69 17.16
CA ARG A 173 -8.45 -8.62 17.50
C ARG A 173 -7.52 -8.73 16.30
N LEU A 174 -6.25 -8.49 16.52
CA LEU A 174 -5.23 -8.52 15.48
C LEU A 174 -4.05 -9.39 15.95
N TYR A 175 -3.57 -10.25 15.06
CA TYR A 175 -2.38 -11.05 15.28
C TYR A 175 -1.22 -10.46 14.45
N PHE A 176 -0.04 -10.41 15.03
CA PHE A 176 1.18 -9.94 14.39
C PHE A 176 2.21 -11.08 14.44
N GLY A 177 2.45 -11.73 13.31
CA GLY A 177 3.51 -12.72 13.18
C GLY A 177 4.85 -12.05 12.92
N LEU A 178 5.67 -11.92 13.94
CA LEU A 178 6.97 -11.22 13.90
C LEU A 178 8.11 -12.23 13.77
N ARG A 179 8.88 -12.10 12.69
CA ARG A 179 10.10 -12.87 12.42
C ARG A 179 11.30 -11.95 12.49
N VAL A 180 12.23 -12.22 13.40
CA VAL A 180 13.44 -11.41 13.54
C VAL A 180 14.61 -12.23 13.05
N LEU A 181 15.26 -11.75 11.99
CA LEU A 181 16.37 -12.45 11.35
C LEU A 181 17.70 -11.76 11.67
N PRO A 182 18.80 -12.51 11.87
CA PRO A 182 20.12 -11.91 11.89
C PRO A 182 20.43 -11.28 10.52
N PRO A 183 21.24 -10.22 10.49
CA PRO A 183 21.47 -9.39 9.30
C PRO A 183 22.16 -10.13 8.13
N HIS A 184 22.71 -11.33 8.36
CA HIS A 184 23.55 -12.04 7.40
C HIS A 184 22.93 -13.33 6.83
N LEU A 185 21.74 -13.73 7.28
CA LEU A 185 21.11 -14.98 6.80
C LEU A 185 20.24 -14.78 5.56
N VAL A 186 19.51 -13.66 5.44
CA VAL A 186 18.56 -13.41 4.34
C VAL A 186 18.51 -11.92 4.07
N ASN A 187 18.70 -11.47 2.83
CA ASN A 187 18.52 -10.06 2.50
C ASN A 187 17.03 -9.75 2.33
N LEU A 188 16.47 -8.94 3.26
CA LEU A 188 15.05 -8.56 3.25
C LEU A 188 14.72 -7.41 2.29
N ASN A 189 15.70 -6.90 1.53
CA ASN A 189 15.46 -5.87 0.53
C ASN A 189 14.87 -6.49 -0.75
N PHE A 190 13.55 -6.72 -0.75
CA PHE A 190 12.83 -7.22 -1.92
C PHE A 190 13.11 -6.37 -3.17
N HIS A 191 13.20 -5.06 -3.00
CA HIS A 191 13.49 -4.10 -4.07
C HIS A 191 14.83 -4.35 -4.75
N GLN A 192 15.81 -4.96 -4.06
CA GLN A 192 17.08 -5.35 -4.66
C GLN A 192 16.94 -6.54 -5.62
N PHE A 193 15.97 -7.40 -5.39
CA PHE A 193 15.71 -8.59 -6.19
C PHE A 193 14.64 -8.38 -7.27
N LEU A 194 13.88 -7.28 -7.22
CA LEU A 194 12.96 -6.92 -8.28
C LEU A 194 13.74 -6.59 -9.56
N THR A 195 13.31 -7.19 -10.67
CA THR A 195 13.72 -6.75 -12.01
C THR A 195 13.25 -5.32 -12.27
N GLU A 196 13.90 -4.60 -13.19
CA GLU A 196 13.59 -3.20 -13.49
C GLU A 196 12.11 -2.99 -13.84
N ASN A 197 11.53 -3.90 -14.62
CA ASN A 197 10.11 -3.90 -14.95
C ASN A 197 9.21 -4.09 -13.71
N GLN A 198 9.61 -4.91 -12.74
CA GLN A 198 8.85 -5.11 -11.49
C GLN A 198 8.95 -3.92 -10.53
N LYS A 199 10.09 -3.21 -10.53
CA LYS A 199 10.25 -1.95 -9.77
C LYS A 199 9.33 -0.86 -10.32
N LEU A 200 9.17 -0.79 -11.64
CA LEU A 200 8.28 0.15 -12.30
C LEU A 200 6.80 -0.15 -11.98
N VAL A 201 6.43 -1.43 -11.93
CA VAL A 201 5.07 -1.87 -11.52
C VAL A 201 4.80 -1.57 -10.03
N ASP A 202 5.76 -1.79 -9.14
CA ASP A 202 5.63 -1.44 -7.70
C ASP A 202 5.46 0.08 -7.49
N GLN A 203 6.02 0.90 -8.38
CA GLN A 203 5.84 2.36 -8.42
C GLN A 203 4.52 2.78 -9.09
N GLY A 204 3.65 1.84 -9.47
CA GLY A 204 2.34 2.10 -10.06
C GLY A 204 2.36 2.40 -11.56
N LEU A 205 3.44 2.08 -12.27
CA LEU A 205 3.52 2.22 -13.72
C LEU A 205 3.13 0.89 -14.39
N GLU A 206 2.05 0.88 -15.17
CA GLU A 206 1.67 -0.31 -15.95
C GLU A 206 2.75 -0.62 -16.99
N VAL A 207 3.49 -1.71 -16.79
CA VAL A 207 4.46 -2.23 -17.77
C VAL A 207 3.89 -3.52 -18.36
N ASN A 208 3.69 -3.54 -19.67
CA ASN A 208 3.31 -4.76 -20.41
C ASN A 208 4.48 -5.76 -20.33
N LEU A 209 4.29 -6.84 -19.57
CA LEU A 209 5.29 -7.88 -19.29
C LEU A 209 5.54 -8.87 -20.44
N ASP A 210 4.80 -8.75 -21.55
CA ASP A 210 4.81 -9.76 -22.61
C ASP A 210 5.92 -9.63 -23.65
N ASN A 211 6.75 -8.59 -23.59
CA ASN A 211 7.87 -8.45 -24.53
C ASN A 211 9.21 -8.62 -23.81
N SER A 212 9.60 -9.89 -23.62
CA SER A 212 10.97 -10.26 -23.23
C SER A 212 11.97 -9.95 -24.35
N SER A 213 12.21 -8.67 -24.62
CA SER A 213 13.35 -8.21 -25.39
C SER A 213 14.35 -7.56 -24.43
N LYS A 214 15.54 -8.15 -24.29
CA LYS A 214 16.72 -7.54 -23.63
C LYS A 214 16.76 -6.03 -23.95
N PRO A 215 17.01 -5.14 -22.96
CA PRO A 215 17.18 -3.73 -23.26
C PRO A 215 18.39 -3.58 -24.18
N GLN A 216 18.13 -3.15 -25.40
CA GLN A 216 19.16 -2.78 -26.35
C GLN A 216 19.75 -1.47 -25.84
N HIS A 217 20.97 -1.53 -25.26
CA HIS A 217 21.68 -0.32 -24.87
C HIS A 217 21.70 0.65 -26.05
N PRO A 218 21.17 1.87 -25.89
CA PRO A 218 20.95 2.75 -27.01
C PRO A 218 22.31 3.19 -27.57
N PRO A 219 22.52 3.14 -28.90
CA PRO A 219 23.84 3.21 -29.54
C PRO A 219 24.58 4.55 -29.36
N TRP A 220 23.97 5.53 -28.68
CA TRP A 220 24.54 6.85 -28.44
C TRP A 220 25.56 6.86 -27.30
N GLU A 221 25.43 6.02 -26.26
CA GLU A 221 26.39 6.01 -25.14
C GLU A 221 27.81 5.62 -25.60
N LYS A 222 27.91 4.66 -26.52
CA LYS A 222 29.19 4.31 -27.16
C LYS A 222 29.77 5.47 -27.96
N LYS A 223 28.93 6.25 -28.65
CA LYS A 223 29.37 7.41 -29.45
C LYS A 223 29.87 8.55 -28.56
N VAL A 224 29.23 8.79 -27.42
CA VAL A 224 29.64 9.82 -26.46
C VAL A 224 30.96 9.46 -25.77
N ALA A 225 31.13 8.20 -25.37
CA ALA A 225 32.38 7.73 -24.78
C ALA A 225 33.57 7.85 -25.75
N ILE A 226 33.35 7.52 -27.03
CA ILE A 226 34.37 7.66 -28.08
C ILE A 226 34.70 9.15 -28.32
N ALA A 227 33.69 10.02 -28.41
CA ALA A 227 33.90 11.46 -28.61
C ALA A 227 34.68 12.11 -27.45
N LEU A 228 34.34 11.77 -26.21
CA LEU A 228 35.06 12.23 -25.02
C LEU A 228 36.50 11.70 -24.97
N GLY A 229 36.71 10.42 -25.31
CA GLY A 229 38.04 9.82 -25.38
C GLY A 229 38.95 10.50 -26.42
N VAL A 230 38.43 10.77 -27.62
CA VAL A 230 39.17 11.49 -28.69
C VAL A 230 39.48 12.93 -28.28
N GLY A 231 38.53 13.61 -27.64
CA GLY A 231 38.74 14.97 -27.11
C GLY A 231 39.88 15.03 -26.10
N ILE A 232 39.92 14.12 -25.13
CA ILE A 232 40.98 14.07 -24.12
C ILE A 232 42.34 13.74 -24.76
N ALA A 233 42.40 12.74 -25.64
CA ALA A 233 43.66 12.36 -26.29
C ALA A 233 44.24 13.49 -27.16
N SER A 234 43.39 14.18 -27.93
CA SER A 234 43.81 15.33 -28.75
C SER A 234 44.30 16.51 -27.91
N GLY A 235 43.63 16.79 -26.77
CA GLY A 235 44.03 17.84 -25.84
C GLY A 235 45.38 17.59 -25.18
N VAL A 236 45.66 16.35 -24.78
CA VAL A 236 46.95 15.96 -24.19
C VAL A 236 48.08 16.06 -25.21
N VAL A 237 47.88 15.55 -26.43
CA VAL A 237 48.90 15.63 -27.49
C VAL A 237 49.17 17.09 -27.88
N GLY A 238 48.12 17.90 -28.05
CA GLY A 238 48.25 19.32 -28.35
C GLY A 238 48.99 20.07 -27.24
N GLY A 239 48.65 19.81 -25.97
CA GLY A 239 49.31 20.42 -24.82
C GLY A 239 50.79 20.06 -24.71
N VAL A 240 51.15 18.79 -24.90
CA VAL A 240 52.54 18.34 -24.88
C VAL A 240 53.35 18.96 -26.01
N LEU A 241 52.79 19.03 -27.22
CA LEU A 241 53.47 19.69 -28.36
C LEU A 241 53.71 21.18 -28.11
N LEU A 242 52.76 21.87 -27.48
CA LEU A 242 52.89 23.29 -27.13
C LEU A 242 53.99 23.51 -26.08
N VAL A 243 54.08 22.64 -25.08
CA VAL A 243 55.14 22.67 -24.05
C VAL A 243 56.51 22.38 -24.65
N VAL A 244 56.62 21.40 -25.56
CA VAL A 244 57.87 21.09 -26.26
C VAL A 244 58.28 22.23 -27.19
N ALA A 245 57.35 22.83 -27.93
CA ALA A 245 57.64 23.98 -28.79
C ALA A 245 58.09 25.21 -27.99
N LEU A 246 57.42 25.52 -26.88
CA LEU A 246 57.83 26.61 -25.98
C LEU A 246 59.18 26.33 -25.33
N GLY A 247 59.44 25.09 -24.87
CA GLY A 247 60.72 24.69 -24.30
C GLY A 247 61.86 24.67 -25.31
N SER A 248 61.60 24.35 -26.57
CA SER A 248 62.59 24.36 -27.66
C SER A 248 62.88 25.78 -28.15
N GLY A 249 61.85 26.63 -28.23
CA GLY A 249 62.00 28.06 -28.53
C GLY A 249 62.79 28.81 -27.45
N LEU A 250 62.54 28.49 -26.17
CA LEU A 250 63.33 29.02 -25.05
C LEU A 250 64.79 28.54 -25.06
N ARG A 251 65.08 27.32 -25.53
CA ARG A 251 66.46 26.82 -25.69
C ARG A 251 67.19 27.37 -26.93
N LEU A 252 66.46 27.81 -27.95
CA LEU A 252 67.03 28.49 -29.13
C LEU A 252 67.24 29.99 -28.91
N MET A 253 66.67 30.57 -27.84
CA MET A 253 66.86 31.97 -27.43
C MET A 253 67.90 32.13 -26.32
N ASP A 254 68.77 31.14 -26.10
CA ASP A 254 69.95 31.24 -25.23
C ASP A 254 71.20 31.63 -26.04
N GLY A 255 71.00 32.59 -26.95
CA GLY A 255 72.01 33.33 -27.69
C GLY A 255 71.52 34.76 -27.82
N SER A 256 72.28 35.70 -27.25
CA SER A 256 72.00 37.12 -27.02
C SER A 256 70.99 37.80 -27.97
N ASP A 257 70.07 38.58 -27.39
CA ASP A 257 69.21 39.62 -28.00
C ASP A 257 67.85 39.24 -28.63
N GLY A 258 67.09 38.34 -28.00
CA GLY A 258 65.72 38.02 -28.44
C GLY A 258 64.55 38.43 -27.51
N LEU A 259 64.81 38.85 -26.27
CA LEU A 259 63.79 38.87 -25.21
C LEU A 259 62.79 40.05 -25.29
N GLU A 260 63.14 41.14 -25.98
CA GLU A 260 62.28 42.33 -26.10
C GLU A 260 61.18 42.18 -27.19
N SER A 261 61.40 41.35 -28.22
CA SER A 261 60.43 41.20 -29.32
C SER A 261 59.20 40.36 -28.91
N PHE A 262 59.38 39.37 -28.03
CA PHE A 262 58.30 38.46 -27.62
C PHE A 262 57.33 39.10 -26.62
N LYS A 263 57.81 40.03 -25.79
CA LYS A 263 56.97 40.83 -24.88
C LYS A 263 55.99 41.75 -25.63
N ALA A 264 56.39 42.26 -26.80
CA ALA A 264 55.54 43.12 -27.62
C ALA A 264 54.36 42.36 -28.29
N PHE A 265 54.51 41.07 -28.57
CA PHE A 265 53.48 40.26 -29.22
C PHE A 265 52.38 39.80 -28.23
N LEU A 266 52.78 39.39 -27.01
CA LEU A 266 51.85 38.91 -25.99
C LEU A 266 50.92 40.02 -25.45
N TRP A 267 51.38 41.27 -25.42
CA TRP A 267 50.54 42.38 -24.93
C TRP A 267 49.41 42.77 -25.90
N LYS A 268 49.55 42.46 -27.19
CA LYS A 268 48.55 42.79 -28.23
C LYS A 268 47.36 41.84 -28.27
N GLY A 269 47.49 40.62 -27.74
CA GLY A 269 46.43 39.60 -27.76
C GLY A 269 45.41 39.72 -26.63
N TRP A 270 45.73 40.46 -25.55
CA TRP A 270 44.93 40.43 -24.31
C TRP A 270 43.83 41.49 -24.23
N LEU A 271 43.77 42.45 -25.16
CA LEU A 271 42.82 43.58 -25.14
C LEU A 271 41.63 43.44 -26.11
N SER A 272 41.12 42.23 -26.36
CA SER A 272 39.87 42.09 -27.11
C SER A 272 39.03 40.89 -26.69
N ARG A 273 38.30 41.02 -25.56
CA ARG A 273 36.92 40.51 -25.42
C ARG A 273 36.30 40.94 -24.08
N ASN A 274 35.35 41.88 -24.18
CA ASN A 274 34.40 42.24 -23.12
C ASN A 274 33.55 41.03 -22.68
N PRO A 275 33.19 40.91 -21.38
CA PRO A 275 32.11 40.07 -20.93
C PRO A 275 30.89 40.94 -20.56
N ASP A 276 29.86 40.93 -21.41
CA ASP A 276 28.51 41.39 -21.06
C ASP A 276 27.51 40.29 -21.48
N GLN A 277 27.07 39.47 -20.53
CA GLN A 277 25.74 38.85 -20.52
C GLN A 277 25.55 37.93 -19.29
N PHE A 278 24.88 38.45 -18.25
CA PHE A 278 24.07 37.63 -17.35
C PHE A 278 22.70 38.30 -17.20
N ARG A 279 21.70 37.77 -17.90
CA ARG A 279 20.28 38.07 -17.68
C ARG A 279 19.61 36.76 -17.27
N LYS A 280 19.09 36.70 -16.03
CA LYS A 280 18.24 35.62 -15.53
C LYS A 280 16.91 35.59 -16.30
N PRO A 281 16.29 34.42 -16.53
CA PRO A 281 14.85 34.31 -16.65
C PRO A 281 14.22 33.97 -15.28
N GLY A 282 13.00 34.45 -15.08
CA GLY A 282 12.10 34.05 -13.99
C GLY A 282 11.37 32.75 -14.28
#